data_AF-A0A9P3IPI7-F1
#
_entry.id   AF-A0A9P3IPI7-F1
#
_cell.length_a   1.000
_cell.length_b   1.000
_cell.length_c   1.000
_cell.angle_alpha   90.00
_cell.angle_beta   90.00
_cell.angle_gamma   90.00
#
_symmetry.space_group_name_H-M   'P 1'
#
loop_
_entity.id
_entity.type
_entity.pdbx_description
1 polymer ?
#
loop_
_entity_poly.entity_id
_entity_poly.type
_entity_poly.pdbx_seq_one_letter_code
_entity_poly.pdbx_strand_id
1 'polypeptide(L)'
;MGELFSDLVAVRVQPSTTPIPPIAIHAFAVFRTSAAAAGAVLFLSSRCIVPSHSSRPLIGRLQRPPAVAPSIVDAPSAALVSHGTGFISIRAKRGGQYTDDKKHAITTSHCVQPNTVEYELGVEWRVAQQREVQMVKALLKAHQAELNSLMQANRGK
;
A
#
# COMPACT_ATOMS: atom_id res chain seq x y z
N MET A 1 16.99 19.63 18.25
CA MET A 1 15.90 18.90 17.55
C MET A 1 15.16 19.74 16.51
N GLY A 2 15.39 21.06 16.42
CA GLY A 2 14.59 21.96 15.55
C GLY A 2 14.95 22.00 14.05
N GLU A 3 16.09 21.45 13.63
CA GLU A 3 16.56 21.63 12.24
C GLU A 3 16.11 20.52 11.27
N LEU A 4 15.69 19.35 11.76
CA LEU A 4 15.39 18.22 10.86
C LEU A 4 13.96 18.28 10.28
N PHE A 5 13.06 18.97 10.97
CA PHE A 5 11.67 19.17 10.56
C PHE A 5 11.37 20.62 10.15
N SER A 6 12.39 21.47 10.01
CA SER A 6 12.25 22.86 9.54
C SER A 6 11.72 22.94 8.10
N ASP A 7 12.05 21.94 7.28
CA ASP A 7 11.62 21.79 5.89
C ASP A 7 10.23 21.15 5.73
N LEU A 8 9.51 20.90 6.83
CA LEU A 8 8.17 20.32 6.80
C LEU A 8 7.16 21.36 6.28
N VAL A 9 6.47 21.02 5.19
CA VAL A 9 5.52 21.91 4.51
C VAL A 9 4.09 21.62 4.97
N ALA A 10 3.71 20.35 5.01
CA ALA A 10 2.36 19.94 5.36
C ALA A 10 2.33 18.56 6.00
N VAL A 11 1.39 18.37 6.93
CA VAL A 11 1.06 17.06 7.49
C VAL A 11 -0.41 16.77 7.25
N ARG A 12 -0.72 15.61 6.69
CA ARG A 12 -2.09 15.15 6.46
C ARG A 12 -2.28 13.76 7.03
N VAL A 13 -3.14 13.65 8.02
CA VAL A 13 -3.58 12.35 8.54
C VAL A 13 -4.52 11.71 7.54
N GLN A 14 -4.23 10.47 7.14
CA GLN A 14 -5.12 9.69 6.29
C GLN A 14 -6.20 9.06 7.18
N PRO A 15 -7.49 9.38 6.96
CA PRO A 15 -8.57 8.73 7.68
C PRO A 15 -8.58 7.23 7.31
N SER A 16 -8.73 6.37 8.32
CA SER A 16 -8.84 4.92 8.10
C SER A 16 -10.11 4.62 7.31
N THR A 17 -9.94 4.06 6.11
CA THR A 17 -11.05 3.60 5.26
C THR A 17 -11.44 2.14 5.55
N THR A 18 -10.73 1.46 6.47
CA THR A 18 -11.02 0.07 6.84
C THR A 18 -11.80 0.00 8.15
N PRO A 19 -12.89 -0.80 8.23
CA PRO A 19 -13.71 -0.97 9.44
C PRO A 19 -13.08 -1.91 10.50
N ILE A 20 -11.90 -2.47 10.24
CA ILE A 20 -11.09 -3.19 11.22
C ILE A 20 -10.40 -2.13 12.09
N PRO A 21 -10.28 -2.28 13.43
CA PRO A 21 -9.62 -1.27 14.25
C PRO A 21 -8.27 -0.93 13.62
N PRO A 22 -8.03 0.35 13.24
CA PRO A 22 -6.80 0.71 12.58
C PRO A 22 -5.68 0.55 13.58
N ILE A 23 -4.94 -0.55 13.45
CA ILE A 23 -3.73 -0.80 14.24
C ILE A 23 -2.70 0.33 14.00
N ALA A 24 -2.83 1.06 12.89
CA ALA A 24 -2.04 2.24 12.57
C ALA A 24 -2.90 3.37 11.98
N ILE A 25 -2.75 4.58 12.52
CA ILE A 25 -3.14 5.82 11.85
C ILE A 25 -2.00 6.16 10.90
N HIS A 26 -2.30 6.24 9.60
CA HIS A 26 -1.31 6.68 8.62
C HIS A 26 -1.37 8.20 8.49
N ALA A 27 -0.21 8.84 8.35
CA ALA A 27 -0.11 10.26 8.06
C ALA A 27 0.97 10.49 7.01
N PHE A 28 0.72 11.46 6.14
CA PHE A 28 1.69 11.96 5.18
C PHE A 28 2.34 13.21 5.71
N ALA A 29 3.67 13.21 5.75
CA ALA A 29 4.48 14.40 5.97
C ALA A 29 5.11 14.80 4.63
N VAL A 30 4.77 15.98 4.16
CA VAL A 30 5.30 16.56 2.92
C VAL A 30 6.43 17.50 3.29
N PHE A 31 7.62 17.21 2.79
CA PHE A 31 8.80 18.04 2.97
C PHE A 31 9.09 18.84 1.69
N ARG A 32 9.72 19.99 1.85
CA ARG A 32 10.12 20.85 0.73
C ARG A 32 11.16 20.17 -0.16
N THR A 33 12.08 19.42 0.43
CA THR A 33 13.16 18.73 -0.26
C THR A 33 13.09 17.22 -0.06
N SER A 34 13.53 16.44 -1.06
CA SER A 34 13.61 14.98 -0.95
C SER A 34 14.68 14.54 0.05
N ALA A 35 15.78 15.31 0.16
CA ALA A 35 16.84 15.08 1.13
C ALA A 35 16.34 15.22 2.57
N ALA A 36 15.54 16.25 2.88
CA ALA A 36 14.94 16.41 4.20
C ALA A 36 13.97 15.27 4.54
N ALA A 37 13.15 14.83 3.57
CA ALA A 37 12.27 13.67 3.78
C ALA A 37 13.06 12.38 4.08
N ALA A 38 14.16 12.14 3.35
CA ALA A 38 15.02 10.99 3.57
C ALA A 38 15.72 11.06 4.94
N GLY A 39 16.20 12.25 5.32
CA GLY A 39 16.77 12.52 6.64
C GLY A 39 15.77 12.27 7.77
N ALA A 40 14.52 12.71 7.62
CA ALA A 40 13.46 12.48 8.59
C ALA A 40 13.14 11.00 8.78
N VAL A 41 13.11 10.21 7.69
CA VAL A 41 12.89 8.76 7.78
C VAL A 41 14.07 8.05 8.43
N LEU A 42 15.31 8.41 8.09
CA LEU A 42 16.51 7.89 8.76
C LEU A 42 16.54 8.23 10.26
N PHE A 43 16.07 9.42 10.62
CA PHE A 43 15.95 9.85 12.01
C PHE A 43 14.89 9.03 12.76
N LEU A 44 13.73 8.78 12.16
CA LEU A 44 12.69 7.92 12.73
C LEU A 44 13.12 6.45 12.84
N SER A 45 13.99 5.96 11.94
CA SER A 45 14.53 4.60 12.05
C SER A 45 15.64 4.47 13.08
N SER A 46 16.45 5.53 13.26
CA SER A 46 17.57 5.52 14.21
C SER A 46 17.14 5.88 15.64
N ARG A 47 16.05 6.63 15.81
CA ARG A 47 15.51 7.02 17.11
C ARG A 47 14.05 6.64 17.24
N CYS A 48 13.72 6.00 18.36
CA CYS A 48 12.35 5.71 18.75
C CYS A 48 11.68 6.98 19.29
N ILE A 49 10.88 7.64 18.45
CA ILE A 49 10.09 8.81 18.88
C ILE A 49 8.69 8.34 19.23
N VAL A 50 8.32 8.49 20.50
CA VAL A 50 6.99 8.15 21.01
C VAL A 50 6.30 9.46 21.40
N PRO A 51 5.18 9.84 20.74
CA PRO A 51 4.40 11.01 21.15
C PRO A 51 3.86 10.84 22.57
N SER A 52 3.85 11.90 23.38
CA SER A 52 3.43 11.83 24.80
C SER A 52 2.01 11.28 25.02
N HIS A 53 1.12 11.43 24.03
CA HIS A 53 -0.26 10.97 24.10
C HIS A 53 -0.48 9.54 23.57
N SER A 54 0.56 8.88 23.05
CA SER A 54 0.46 7.54 22.48
C SER A 54 1.57 6.63 22.97
N SER A 55 1.27 5.37 23.29
CA SER A 55 2.29 4.38 23.65
C SER A 55 3.02 3.77 22.42
N ARG A 56 2.84 4.34 21.23
CA ARG A 56 3.31 3.77 19.96
C ARG A 56 4.38 4.66 19.33
N PRO A 57 5.51 4.10 18.88
CA PRO A 57 6.52 4.88 18.19
C PRO A 57 6.05 5.29 16.80
N LEU A 58 6.52 6.45 16.35
CA LEU A 58 6.34 6.91 14.99
C LEU A 58 7.25 6.11 14.06
N ILE A 59 6.66 5.48 13.05
CA ILE A 59 7.39 4.77 12.01
C ILE A 59 7.26 5.58 10.72
N GLY A 60 8.40 6.01 10.19
CA GLY A 60 8.48 6.72 8.92
C GLY A 60 8.74 5.75 7.77
N ARG A 61 8.03 5.95 6.65
CA ARG A 61 8.39 5.31 5.37
C ARG A 61 8.38 6.37 4.28
N LEU A 62 9.42 6.38 3.43
CA LEU A 62 9.40 7.18 2.22
C LEU A 62 8.31 6.64 1.30
N GLN A 63 7.37 7.52 0.95
CA GLN A 63 6.34 7.21 -0.03
C GLN A 63 6.57 8.11 -1.23
N ARG A 64 6.80 7.50 -2.40
CA ARG A 64 6.72 8.24 -3.65
C ARG A 64 5.23 8.55 -3.87
N PRO A 65 4.85 9.81 -4.14
CA PRO A 65 3.48 10.11 -4.53
C PRO A 65 3.12 9.22 -5.72
N PRO A 66 1.86 8.71 -5.79
CA PRO A 66 1.40 8.06 -7.00
C PRO A 66 1.72 9.00 -8.16
N ALA A 67 2.33 8.48 -9.23
CA ALA A 67 2.62 9.29 -10.41
C ALA A 67 1.28 9.81 -10.94
N VAL A 68 0.94 11.05 -10.59
CA VAL A 68 -0.13 11.79 -11.23
C VAL A 68 0.41 12.02 -12.63
N ALA A 69 -0.04 11.20 -13.57
CA ALA A 69 0.20 11.47 -14.98
C ALA A 69 -0.29 12.90 -15.26
N PRO A 70 0.39 13.65 -16.15
CA PRO A 70 -0.09 14.96 -16.55
C PRO A 70 -1.55 14.85 -17.01
N SER A 71 -2.29 15.93 -16.76
CA SER A 71 -3.67 16.14 -17.19
C SER A 71 -3.98 15.39 -18.49
N ILE A 72 -5.16 14.77 -18.53
CA ILE A 72 -5.76 13.87 -19.54
C ILE A 72 -5.67 14.37 -21.01
N VAL A 73 -5.05 15.52 -21.27
CA VAL A 73 -5.07 16.20 -22.56
C VAL A 73 -3.99 15.77 -23.56
N ASP A 74 -2.88 15.11 -23.19
CA ASP A 74 -1.75 14.93 -24.13
C ASP A 74 -1.12 13.52 -24.27
N ALA A 75 -1.78 12.43 -23.83
CA ALA A 75 -1.21 11.08 -23.99
C ALA A 75 -2.09 10.14 -24.84
N PRO A 76 -1.60 9.68 -26.03
CA PRO A 76 -2.33 8.75 -26.87
C PRO A 76 -2.28 7.31 -26.30
N SER A 77 -3.48 6.75 -26.08
CA SER A 77 -3.80 5.31 -26.03
C SER A 77 -2.77 4.33 -25.44
N ALA A 78 -2.58 4.30 -24.12
CA ALA A 78 -2.02 3.11 -23.43
C ALA A 78 -2.29 3.03 -21.92
N ALA A 79 -3.06 3.96 -21.35
CA ALA A 79 -3.40 3.92 -19.92
C ALA A 79 -4.84 3.39 -19.77
N LEU A 80 -4.97 2.15 -19.30
CA LEU A 80 -6.27 1.64 -18.87
C LEU A 80 -6.67 2.40 -17.60
N VAL A 81 -7.64 3.30 -17.73
CA VAL A 81 -8.22 4.04 -16.59
C VAL A 81 -9.23 3.13 -15.91
N SER A 82 -8.80 2.45 -14.84
CA SER A 82 -9.71 1.72 -13.95
C SER A 82 -10.43 2.72 -13.03
N HIS A 83 -11.76 2.63 -12.94
CA HIS A 83 -12.59 3.48 -12.06
C HIS A 83 -12.38 3.26 -10.54
N GLY A 84 -11.38 2.48 -10.14
CA GLY A 84 -10.94 2.39 -8.76
C GLY A 84 -9.43 2.30 -8.70
N THR A 85 -8.79 3.35 -8.16
CA THR A 85 -7.39 3.37 -7.72
C THR A 85 -6.33 2.87 -8.71
N GLY A 86 -5.87 3.78 -9.57
CA GLY A 86 -4.57 3.68 -10.23
C GLY A 86 -4.63 3.37 -11.72
N PHE A 87 -3.83 4.10 -12.49
CA PHE A 87 -3.58 3.82 -13.91
C PHE A 87 -2.57 2.68 -14.00
N ILE A 88 -3.00 1.53 -14.52
CA ILE A 88 -2.05 0.48 -14.91
C ILE A 88 -1.56 0.86 -16.31
N SER A 89 -0.39 1.49 -16.38
CA SER A 89 0.31 1.64 -17.65
C SER A 89 1.03 0.33 -17.94
N ILE A 90 0.40 -0.53 -18.74
CA ILE A 90 1.08 -1.69 -19.30
C ILE A 90 1.95 -1.16 -20.43
N ARG A 91 3.13 -0.63 -20.09
CA ARG A 91 4.14 -0.32 -21.09
C ARG A 91 4.56 -1.66 -21.67
N ALA A 92 4.11 -1.97 -22.90
CA ALA A 92 4.66 -3.06 -23.68
C ALA A 92 6.18 -2.91 -23.64
N LYS A 93 6.89 -3.87 -23.04
CA LYS A 93 8.35 -3.86 -23.00
C LYS A 93 8.79 -3.88 -24.47
N ARG A 94 9.30 -2.74 -24.97
CA ARG A 94 10.04 -2.71 -26.25
C ARG A 94 11.20 -3.69 -26.09
N GLY A 95 11.05 -4.92 -26.59
CA GLY A 95 12.08 -5.96 -26.54
C GLY A 95 11.71 -7.28 -25.87
N GLY A 96 10.53 -7.43 -25.25
CA GLY A 96 10.06 -8.74 -24.82
C GLY A 96 9.37 -9.47 -25.97
N GLN A 97 9.95 -10.56 -26.48
CA GLN A 97 9.27 -11.44 -27.43
C GLN A 97 8.04 -12.05 -26.73
N TYR A 98 6.88 -11.44 -26.90
CA TYR A 98 5.62 -12.12 -26.66
C TYR A 98 5.51 -13.24 -27.70
N THR A 99 5.19 -14.46 -27.28
CA THR A 99 4.82 -15.56 -28.19
C THR A 99 3.64 -15.10 -29.04
N ASP A 100 3.50 -15.58 -30.29
CA ASP A 100 2.42 -15.14 -31.17
C ASP A 100 1.03 -15.35 -30.55
N ASP A 101 0.86 -16.43 -29.78
CA ASP A 101 -0.34 -16.70 -28.97
C ASP A 101 -0.69 -15.55 -28.02
N LYS A 102 0.31 -14.88 -27.42
CA LYS A 102 0.11 -13.76 -26.50
C LYS A 102 -0.16 -12.44 -27.23
N LYS A 103 0.28 -12.29 -28.48
CA LYS A 103 -0.05 -11.14 -29.32
C LYS A 103 -1.48 -11.19 -29.85
N HIS A 104 -1.99 -12.41 -30.07
CA HIS A 104 -3.35 -12.67 -30.54
C HIS A 104 -4.32 -13.03 -29.41
N ALA A 105 -3.87 -13.02 -28.16
CA ALA A 105 -4.74 -13.21 -27.01
C ALA A 105 -5.76 -12.06 -26.94
N ILE A 106 -6.99 -12.33 -27.36
CA ILE A 106 -8.13 -11.45 -27.17
C ILE A 106 -8.58 -11.66 -25.72
N THR A 107 -8.15 -10.79 -24.81
CA THR A 107 -8.67 -10.80 -23.44
C THR A 107 -10.11 -10.26 -23.46
N THR A 108 -11.07 -11.11 -23.77
CA THR A 108 -12.49 -10.77 -23.55
C THR A 108 -12.76 -10.88 -22.05
N SER A 109 -13.26 -9.81 -21.44
CA SER A 109 -13.83 -9.90 -20.09
C SER A 109 -15.13 -10.69 -20.20
N HIS A 110 -15.09 -11.98 -19.90
CA HIS A 110 -16.24 -12.86 -19.96
C HIS A 110 -16.33 -13.70 -18.69
N CYS A 111 -17.56 -14.08 -18.32
CA CYS A 111 -17.78 -15.05 -17.26
C CYS A 111 -17.45 -16.43 -17.81
N VAL A 112 -16.52 -17.10 -17.17
CA VAL A 112 -16.06 -18.41 -17.60
C VAL A 112 -17.13 -19.47 -17.32
N GLN A 113 -17.28 -20.45 -18.23
CA GLN A 113 -18.24 -21.54 -18.07
C GLN A 113 -17.76 -22.59 -17.04
N PRO A 114 -18.64 -23.17 -16.22
CA PRO A 114 -18.26 -24.10 -15.14
C PRO A 114 -17.50 -25.36 -15.57
N ASN A 115 -17.63 -25.76 -16.84
CA ASN A 115 -17.02 -26.96 -17.42
C ASN A 115 -15.66 -26.71 -18.07
N THR A 116 -15.01 -25.58 -17.76
CA THR A 116 -13.73 -25.20 -18.36
C THR A 116 -12.63 -25.12 -17.29
N VAL A 117 -11.39 -25.36 -17.71
CA VAL A 117 -10.20 -25.27 -16.84
C VAL A 117 -10.04 -23.86 -16.26
N GLU A 118 -10.39 -22.83 -17.01
CA GLU A 118 -10.36 -21.43 -16.55
C GLU A 118 -11.29 -21.21 -15.35
N TYR A 119 -12.44 -21.90 -15.30
CA TYR A 119 -13.39 -21.79 -14.19
C TYR A 119 -12.83 -22.48 -12.95
N GLU A 120 -12.30 -23.69 -13.11
CA GLU A 120 -11.68 -24.43 -12.01
C GLU A 120 -10.51 -23.63 -11.40
N LEU A 121 -9.62 -23.09 -12.23
CA LEU A 121 -8.52 -22.24 -11.79
C LEU A 121 -9.02 -20.95 -11.12
N GLY A 122 -10.08 -20.35 -11.66
CA GLY A 122 -10.73 -19.18 -11.06
C GLY A 122 -11.28 -19.48 -9.67
N VAL A 123 -11.91 -20.64 -9.48
CA VAL A 123 -12.43 -21.08 -8.18
C VAL A 123 -11.28 -21.33 -7.19
N GLU A 124 -10.23 -22.04 -7.60
CA GLU A 124 -9.04 -22.26 -6.76
C GLU A 124 -8.39 -20.95 -6.32
N TRP A 125 -8.28 -19.99 -7.25
CA TRP A 125 -7.73 -18.67 -6.94
C TRP A 125 -8.60 -17.91 -5.94
N ARG A 126 -9.94 -18.00 -6.07
CA ARG A 126 -10.87 -17.42 -5.09
C ARG A 126 -10.75 -18.06 -3.71
N VAL A 127 -10.56 -19.38 -3.64
CA VAL A 127 -10.28 -20.07 -2.38
C VAL A 127 -8.96 -19.60 -1.77
N ALA A 128 -7.91 -19.43 -2.57
CA ALA A 128 -6.63 -18.89 -2.11
C ALA A 128 -6.77 -17.46 -1.55
N GLN A 129 -7.52 -16.58 -2.22
CA GLN A 129 -7.82 -15.24 -1.73
C GLN A 129 -8.57 -15.25 -0.39
N GLN A 130 -9.56 -16.13 -0.24
CA GLN A 130 -10.29 -16.24 1.03
C GLN A 130 -9.38 -16.71 2.17
N ARG A 131 -8.47 -17.66 1.89
CA ARG A 131 -7.46 -18.10 2.86
C ARG A 131 -6.52 -16.96 3.26
N GLU A 132 -6.06 -16.17 2.29
CA GLU A 132 -5.22 -14.99 2.55
C GLU A 132 -5.94 -14.00 3.48
N VAL A 133 -7.19 -13.68 3.19
CA VAL A 133 -8.00 -12.78 4.03
C VAL A 133 -8.12 -13.31 5.47
N GLN A 134 -8.37 -14.61 5.63
CA GLN A 134 -8.46 -15.24 6.95
C GLN A 134 -7.11 -15.22 7.68
N MET A 135 -6.02 -15.53 6.99
CA MET A 135 -4.67 -15.50 7.53
C MET A 135 -4.28 -14.10 8.00
N VAL A 136 -4.52 -13.08 7.18
CA VAL A 136 -4.26 -11.68 7.54
C VAL A 136 -5.08 -11.29 8.77
N LYS A 137 -6.36 -11.65 8.83
CA LYS A 137 -7.21 -11.38 10.00
C LYS A 137 -6.68 -12.05 11.27
N ALA A 138 -6.24 -13.30 11.17
CA ALA A 138 -5.65 -14.03 12.30
C ALA A 138 -4.34 -13.38 12.77
N LEU A 139 -3.46 -13.01 11.84
CA LEU A 139 -2.21 -12.34 12.11
C LEU A 139 -2.43 -11.01 12.85
N LEU A 140 -3.35 -10.17 12.35
CA LEU A 140 -3.67 -8.89 12.98
C LEU A 140 -4.23 -9.06 14.40
N LYS A 141 -5.07 -10.10 14.61
CA LYS A 141 -5.60 -10.42 15.94
C LYS A 141 -4.49 -10.85 16.90
N ALA A 142 -3.57 -11.70 16.45
CA ALA A 142 -2.43 -12.15 17.24
C ALA A 142 -1.51 -10.97 17.62
N HIS A 143 -1.14 -10.13 16.64
CA HIS A 143 -0.34 -8.92 16.89
C HIS A 143 -1.02 -7.97 17.89
N GLN A 144 -2.35 -7.78 17.80
CA GLN A 144 -3.06 -6.92 18.75
C GLN A 144 -3.03 -7.50 20.17
N ALA A 145 -3.14 -8.81 20.33
CA ALA A 145 -3.05 -9.46 21.63
C ALA A 145 -1.63 -9.32 22.23
N GLU A 146 -0.59 -9.51 21.42
CA GLU A 146 0.81 -9.33 21.83
C GLU A 146 1.08 -7.88 22.27
N LEU A 147 0.64 -6.90 21.49
CA LEU A 147 0.77 -5.48 21.83
C LEU A 147 0.06 -5.14 23.16
N ASN A 148 -1.14 -5.69 23.37
CA ASN A 148 -1.86 -5.48 24.63
C ASN A 148 -1.09 -6.08 25.82
N SER A 149 -0.49 -7.26 25.66
CA SER A 149 0.34 -7.90 26.69
C SER A 149 1.58 -7.06 27.01
N LEU A 150 2.30 -6.58 26.00
CA LEU A 150 3.46 -5.69 26.20
C LEU A 150 3.08 -4.38 26.90
N MET A 151 1.92 -3.80 26.55
CA MET A 151 1.42 -2.60 27.21
C MET A 151 1.07 -2.84 28.68
N GLN A 152 0.48 -3.99 29.03
CA GLN A 152 0.20 -4.34 30.42
C GLN A 152 1.49 -4.55 31.22
N ALA A 153 2.46 -5.26 30.65
CA ALA A 153 3.76 -5.48 31.29
C ALA A 153 4.53 -4.17 31.56
N ASN A 154 4.42 -3.18 30.66
CA ASN A 154 5.05 -1.87 30.83
C ASN A 154 4.30 -0.94 31.80
N ARG A 155 3.04 -1.22 32.17
CA ARG A 155 2.27 -0.43 33.15
C ARG A 155 2.44 -0.91 34.60
N GLY A 156 2.91 -2.14 34.79
CA GLY A 156 3.17 -2.72 36.12
C GLY A 156 4.58 -2.47 36.66
N LYS A 157 5.38 -1.63 35.98
CA LYS A 157 6.69 -1.15 36.40
C LYS A 157 6.61 0.35 36.62
#